data_AF-A0A5E6XWE0-F1
#
_entry.id   AF-A0A5E6XWE0-F1
#
_cell.length_a   1.000
_cell.length_b   1.000
_cell.length_c   1.000
_cell.angle_alpha   90.00
_cell.angle_beta   90.00
_cell.angle_gamma   90.00
#
_symmetry.space_group_name_H-M   'P 1'
#
loop_
_entity.id
_entity.type
_entity.pdbx_description
1 polymer ?
#
loop_
_entity_poly.entity_id
_entity_poly.type
_entity_poly.pdbx_seq_one_letter_code
_entity_poly.pdbx_strand_id
1 'polypeptide(L)'
;MSVAVSAPINENLIVTSATVTARSNSRWYWVLSGTTSRGTGNTITATATTTTGTVNLGAAVLTPTATGARWNIAVTTAGSGPSPGPTATIKSAFGKTVTVPIKAN
;
A
#
# COMPACT_ATOMS: atom_id res chain seq x y z
N MET A 1 -16.88 -28.43 -12.48
CA MET A 1 -16.80 -27.03 -12.01
C MET A 1 -16.10 -27.04 -10.66
N SER A 2 -14.81 -26.74 -10.61
CA SER A 2 -14.09 -26.64 -9.33
C SER A 2 -14.51 -25.35 -8.63
N VAL A 3 -15.26 -25.46 -7.54
CA VAL A 3 -15.53 -24.31 -6.68
C VAL A 3 -14.21 -23.94 -6.01
N ALA A 4 -13.62 -22.82 -6.41
CA ALA A 4 -12.47 -22.27 -5.71
C ALA A 4 -12.96 -21.76 -4.35
N VAL A 5 -12.87 -22.62 -3.34
CA VAL A 5 -12.99 -22.20 -1.94
C VAL A 5 -11.81 -21.29 -1.64
N SER A 6 -12.00 -19.98 -1.83
CA SER A 6 -11.08 -18.99 -1.31
C SER A 6 -11.19 -19.04 0.21
N ALA A 7 -10.26 -19.72 0.88
CA ALA A 7 -10.22 -19.74 2.33
C ALA A 7 -10.28 -18.29 2.85
N PRO A 8 -11.06 -17.99 3.91
CA PRO A 8 -11.12 -16.64 4.44
C PRO A 8 -9.73 -16.23 4.89
N ILE A 9 -9.20 -15.18 4.26
CA ILE A 9 -7.90 -14.60 4.59
C ILE A 9 -8.04 -14.01 5.99
N ASN A 10 -7.60 -14.73 7.01
CA ASN A 10 -7.64 -14.29 8.40
C ASN A 10 -6.48 -13.32 8.68
N GLU A 11 -6.53 -12.17 8.03
CA GLU A 11 -5.62 -11.03 8.16
C GLU A 11 -6.42 -9.74 8.28
N ASN A 12 -6.14 -8.97 9.33
CA ASN A 12 -6.67 -7.63 9.50
C ASN A 12 -5.64 -6.61 9.02
N LEU A 13 -5.71 -6.25 7.74
CA LEU A 13 -4.87 -5.24 7.11
C LEU A 13 -5.58 -3.88 7.15
N ILE A 14 -4.98 -2.93 7.87
CA ILE A 14 -5.53 -1.58 8.05
C ILE A 14 -4.51 -0.59 7.51
N VAL A 15 -5.00 0.36 6.70
CA VAL A 15 -4.21 1.53 6.28
C VAL A 15 -4.61 2.70 7.17
N THR A 16 -3.65 3.29 7.87
CA THR A 16 -3.91 4.44 8.76
C THR A 16 -3.61 5.75 8.09
N SER A 17 -2.67 5.77 7.14
CA SER A 17 -2.32 6.98 6.40
C SER A 17 -1.88 6.63 4.99
N ALA A 18 -2.31 7.44 4.03
CA ALA A 18 -1.91 7.36 2.64
C ALA A 18 -1.82 8.78 2.09
N THR A 19 -0.60 9.26 1.91
CA THR A 19 -0.31 10.63 1.50
C THR A 19 0.69 10.67 0.36
N VAL A 20 0.56 11.69 -0.47
CA VAL A 20 1.52 12.02 -1.52
C VAL A 20 1.93 13.48 -1.39
N THR A 21 3.23 13.75 -1.48
CA THR A 21 3.78 15.10 -1.44
C THR A 21 4.48 15.38 -2.76
N ALA A 22 4.07 16.47 -3.42
CA ALA A 22 4.76 16.96 -4.59
C ALA A 22 6.15 17.48 -4.20
N ARG A 23 7.18 17.09 -4.95
CA ARG A 23 8.53 17.62 -4.85
C ARG A 23 8.97 18.22 -6.19
N SER A 24 10.05 18.99 -6.14
CA SER A 24 10.70 19.54 -7.33
C SER A 24 11.19 18.46 -8.30
N ASN A 25 11.37 18.82 -9.57
CA ASN A 25 11.80 17.93 -10.64
C ASN A 25 10.81 16.77 -10.94
N SER A 26 9.50 17.04 -10.85
CA SER A 26 8.44 16.05 -11.08
C SER A 26 8.62 14.79 -10.22
N ARG A 27 9.04 14.99 -8.97
CA ARG A 27 9.18 13.91 -7.99
C ARG A 27 8.00 13.90 -7.05
N TRP A 28 7.57 12.71 -6.67
CA TRP A 28 6.42 12.50 -5.82
C TRP A 28 6.83 11.60 -4.68
N TYR A 29 6.69 12.11 -3.47
CA TYR A 29 7.01 11.38 -2.26
C TYR A 29 5.73 10.75 -1.72
N TRP A 30 5.66 9.43 -1.78
CA TRP A 30 4.51 8.65 -1.36
C TRP A 30 4.81 8.06 0.00
N VAL A 31 3.91 8.31 0.95
CA VAL A 31 3.99 7.76 2.31
C VAL A 31 2.69 7.07 2.62
N LEU A 32 2.78 5.76 2.79
CA LEU A 32 1.67 4.93 3.23
C LEU A 32 2.09 4.19 4.49
N SER A 33 1.18 4.11 5.45
CA SER A 33 1.43 3.39 6.68
C SER A 33 0.17 2.74 7.19
N GLY A 34 0.36 1.69 7.96
CA GLY A 34 -0.74 0.98 8.57
C GLY A 34 -0.31 -0.13 9.50
N THR A 35 -1.25 -1.01 9.79
CA THR A 35 -1.06 -2.18 10.63
C THR A 35 -1.59 -3.42 9.95
N THR A 36 -1.03 -4.57 10.30
CA THR A 36 -1.53 -5.89 9.95
C THR A 36 -1.53 -6.78 11.18
N SER A 37 -2.51 -7.66 11.31
CA SER A 37 -2.47 -8.72 12.32
C SER A 37 -1.50 -9.85 11.97
N ARG A 38 -0.99 -9.90 10.72
CA ARG A 38 -0.06 -10.93 10.23
C ARG A 38 1.27 -10.28 9.90
N GLY A 39 2.20 -10.25 10.85
CA GLY A 39 3.55 -9.72 10.61
C GLY A 39 4.51 -10.74 10.00
N THR A 40 4.59 -11.91 10.62
CA THR A 40 5.57 -12.95 10.27
C THR A 40 5.30 -13.55 8.90
N GLY A 41 6.31 -13.53 8.02
CA GLY A 41 6.19 -14.05 6.66
C GLY A 41 5.25 -13.25 5.75
N ASN A 42 4.76 -12.09 6.19
CA ASN A 42 3.98 -11.21 5.35
C ASN A 42 4.90 -10.34 4.50
N THR A 43 4.40 -9.92 3.35
CA THR A 43 5.01 -8.86 2.56
C THR A 43 3.88 -8.00 2.05
N ILE A 44 3.89 -6.74 2.45
CA ILE A 44 2.87 -5.78 2.05
C ILE A 44 3.44 -4.98 0.89
N THR A 45 2.76 -4.99 -0.24
CA THR A 45 3.12 -4.19 -1.41
C THR A 45 2.07 -3.13 -1.62
N ALA A 46 2.44 -1.96 -2.13
CA ALA A 46 1.45 -0.96 -2.54
C ALA A 46 1.70 -0.47 -3.96
N THR A 47 0.60 -0.19 -4.65
CA THR A 47 0.60 0.51 -5.92
C THR A 47 -0.26 1.75 -5.79
N ALA A 48 0.07 2.82 -6.51
CA ALA A 48 -0.70 4.05 -6.54
C ALA A 48 -1.13 4.39 -7.97
N THR A 49 -2.29 5.03 -8.12
CA THR A 49 -2.76 5.54 -9.42
C THR A 49 -2.16 6.91 -9.72
N THR A 50 -1.56 7.01 -10.91
CA THR A 50 -0.96 8.21 -11.49
C THR A 50 -1.69 8.57 -12.77
N THR A 51 -1.46 9.79 -13.27
CA THR A 51 -2.06 10.28 -14.52
C THR A 51 -1.75 9.41 -15.75
N THR A 52 -0.62 8.70 -15.76
CA THR A 52 -0.21 7.84 -16.89
C THR A 52 -0.42 6.35 -16.64
N GLY A 53 -1.01 5.96 -15.51
CA GLY A 53 -1.19 4.55 -15.15
C GLY A 53 -0.94 4.27 -13.68
N THR A 54 -0.62 3.04 -13.32
CA THR A 54 -0.28 2.68 -11.93
C THR A 54 1.23 2.67 -11.72
N VAL A 55 1.67 3.17 -10.58
CA VAL A 55 3.07 3.09 -10.16
C VAL A 55 3.20 2.11 -8.99
N ASN A 56 4.20 1.25 -9.04
CA ASN A 56 4.51 0.38 -7.91
C ASN A 56 5.35 1.16 -6.90
N LEU A 57 4.86 1.24 -5.66
CA LEU A 57 5.53 1.93 -4.57
C LEU A 57 6.53 1.03 -3.82
N GLY A 58 6.53 -0.26 -4.14
CA GLY A 58 7.41 -1.26 -3.55
C GLY A 58 6.77 -2.02 -2.39
N ALA A 59 7.63 -2.70 -1.65
CA ALA A 59 7.26 -3.45 -0.45
C ALA A 59 7.42 -2.57 0.81
N ALA A 60 6.50 -2.73 1.75
CA ALA A 60 6.54 -2.10 3.05
C ALA A 60 7.57 -2.77 3.95
N VAL A 61 8.23 -1.96 4.76
CA VAL A 61 9.01 -2.47 5.88
C VAL A 61 8.02 -2.88 6.97
N LEU A 62 8.03 -4.16 7.33
CA LEU A 62 7.21 -4.68 8.43
C LEU A 62 8.01 -4.66 9.72
N THR A 63 7.47 -3.96 10.72
CA THR A 63 7.98 -3.92 12.09
C THR A 63 7.04 -4.75 12.96
N PRO A 64 7.46 -5.92 13.46
CA PRO A 64 6.64 -6.75 14.35
C PRO A 64 6.18 -6.00 15.60
N THR A 65 4.96 -6.29 16.06
CA THR A 65 4.39 -5.82 17.31
C THR A 65 3.83 -7.00 18.11
N ALA A 66 3.46 -6.79 19.37
CA ALA A 66 2.95 -7.85 20.25
C ALA A 66 1.74 -8.63 19.68
N THR A 67 0.93 -7.99 18.83
CA THR A 67 -0.31 -8.57 18.27
C THR A 67 -0.32 -8.64 16.73
N GLY A 68 0.80 -8.35 16.07
CA GLY A 68 0.87 -8.30 14.61
C GLY A 68 2.12 -7.62 14.08
N ALA A 69 1.97 -6.70 13.13
CA ALA A 69 3.04 -5.82 12.67
C ALA A 69 2.51 -4.46 12.22
N ARG A 70 3.38 -3.46 12.30
CA ARG A 70 3.21 -2.16 11.64
C ARG A 70 3.93 -2.20 10.32
N TRP A 71 3.39 -1.53 9.31
CA TRP A 71 4.02 -1.46 8.00
C TRP A 71 4.06 -0.02 7.53
N ASN A 72 5.15 0.34 6.86
CA ASN A 72 5.34 1.65 6.26
C ASN A 72 6.02 1.54 4.90
N ILE A 73 5.52 2.32 3.94
CA ILE A 73 6.04 2.49 2.60
C ILE A 73 6.35 3.97 2.46
N ALA A 74 7.62 4.29 2.21
CA ALA A 74 8.08 5.63 1.94
C ALA A 74 8.95 5.56 0.70
N VAL A 75 8.44 6.05 -0.43
CA VAL A 75 9.13 5.96 -1.72
C VAL A 75 9.01 7.28 -2.47
N THR A 76 10.07 7.64 -3.18
CA THR A 76 10.03 8.77 -4.11
C THR A 76 10.01 8.22 -5.54
N THR A 77 8.96 8.53 -6.27
CA THR A 77 8.88 8.25 -7.71
C THR A 77 9.18 9.53 -8.49
N ALA A 78 9.68 9.38 -9.71
CA ALA A 78 9.87 10.49 -10.64
C ALA A 78 8.96 10.29 -11.86
N GLY A 79 8.53 11.38 -12.47
CA GLY A 79 7.69 11.38 -13.66
C GLY A 79 6.27 11.78 -13.35
N SER A 80 5.32 10.94 -13.76
CA SER A 80 3.89 11.25 -13.73
C SER A 80 3.35 11.40 -12.31
N GLY A 81 2.66 12.51 -12.08
CA GLY A 81 2.04 12.80 -10.79
C GLY A 81 0.78 11.98 -10.50
N PRO A 82 0.24 12.11 -9.27
CA PRO A 82 -1.01 11.49 -8.87
C PRO A 82 -2.15 11.85 -9.83
N SER A 83 -2.99 10.86 -10.16
CA SER A 83 -4.22 11.08 -10.92
C SER A 83 -5.18 11.98 -10.12
N PRO A 84 -6.15 12.68 -10.75
CA PRO A 84 -7.29 13.25 -10.03
C PRO A 84 -7.98 12.15 -9.20
N GLY A 85 -7.99 12.32 -7.87
CA GLY A 85 -8.46 11.28 -6.94
C GLY A 85 -7.54 10.04 -6.88
N PRO A 86 -6.25 10.20 -6.50
CA PRO A 86 -5.33 9.07 -6.50
C PRO A 86 -5.75 8.04 -5.45
N THR A 87 -5.59 6.76 -5.77
CA THR A 87 -5.90 5.63 -4.89
C THR A 87 -4.68 4.75 -4.75
N ALA A 88 -4.51 4.20 -3.55
CA ALA A 88 -3.48 3.23 -3.23
C ALA A 88 -4.12 1.85 -3.10
N THR A 89 -3.58 0.86 -3.79
CA THR A 89 -3.95 -0.54 -3.60
C THR A 89 -2.82 -1.23 -2.84
N ILE A 90 -3.11 -1.66 -1.62
CA ILE A 90 -2.21 -2.36 -0.73
C ILE A 90 -2.55 -3.84 -0.81
N LYS A 91 -1.56 -4.68 -1.11
CA LYS A 91 -1.70 -6.13 -1.21
C LYS A 91 -0.75 -6.82 -0.24
N SER A 92 -1.27 -7.73 0.56
CA SER A 92 -0.49 -8.61 1.41
C SER A 92 -0.10 -9.89 0.67
N ALA A 93 1.00 -10.51 1.10
CA ALA A 93 1.45 -11.80 0.57
C ALA A 93 0.43 -12.92 0.82
N PHE A 94 -0.40 -12.78 1.85
CA PHE A 94 -1.46 -13.73 2.15
C PHE A 94 -2.66 -13.64 1.19
N GLY A 95 -2.75 -12.59 0.37
CA GLY A 95 -3.84 -12.38 -0.59
C GLY A 95 -4.87 -11.34 -0.15
N LYS A 96 -4.68 -10.66 0.98
CA LYS A 96 -5.54 -9.54 1.39
C LYS A 96 -5.23 -8.32 0.53
N THR A 97 -6.26 -7.68 0.01
CA THR A 97 -6.12 -6.44 -0.75
C THR A 97 -7.00 -5.35 -0.14
N VAL A 98 -6.45 -4.16 0.00
CA VAL A 98 -7.13 -2.98 0.57
C VAL A 98 -6.86 -1.80 -0.36
N THR A 99 -7.92 -1.10 -0.76
CA THR A 99 -7.80 0.11 -1.58
C THR A 99 -8.23 1.31 -0.76
N VAL A 100 -7.39 2.34 -0.72
CA VAL A 100 -7.68 3.60 0.00
C VAL A 100 -7.39 4.81 -0.88
N PRO A 101 -8.13 5.92 -0.69
CA PRO A 101 -7.78 7.18 -1.33
C PRO A 101 -6.46 7.72 -0.76
N ILE A 102 -5.61 8.23 -1.65
CA ILE A 102 -4.39 8.94 -1.29
C ILE A 102 -4.73 10.43 -1.20
N LYS A 103 -4.29 11.07 -0.11
CA LYS A 103 -4.44 12.52 0.04
C LYS A 103 -3.16 13.23 -0.40
N ALA A 104 -3.30 14.29 -1.19
CA ALA A 104 -2.19 15.20 -1.38
C ALA A 104 -1.94 15.95 -0.06
N ASN A 105 -0.67 16.02 0.35
CA ASN A 105 -0.22 16.78 1.51
C ASN A 105 0.29 18.16 1.08
#